data_AF-A0A516SIE2-F1
#
_entry.id   AF-A0A516SIE2-F1
#
_cell.length_a   1.000
_cell.length_b   1.000
_cell.length_c   1.000
_cell.angle_alpha   90.00
_cell.angle_beta   90.00
_cell.angle_gamma   90.00
#
_symmetry.space_group_name_H-M   'P 1'
#
loop_
_entity.id
_entity.type
_entity.pdbx_description
1 polymer ?
#
loop_
_entity_poly.entity_id
_entity_poly.type
_entity_poly.pdbx_seq_one_letter_code
_entity_poly.pdbx_strand_id
1 'polypeptide(L)'
;MDETRRNLILAAGAAAILPTAALAADGPALDTVPPLPRQPTPGKPGDFDFLAGEWKIRHWRLPAGATEWDRFEGEATCWTILGGVGSVEELRIPARNFSGMGLRLLDVEKKQWSDFWVNGRSGVLAPPGLTGSFENGVGLFWAEEEEAGRKTISLGIWDRITPRGCRWRQAVSEDGGRTWAHNWVMEWRRA
;
A
#
# COMPACT_ATOMS: atom_id res chain seq x y z
N MET A 1 35.78 3.87 14.49
CA MET A 1 34.47 3.69 15.17
C MET A 1 33.63 4.88 14.78
N ASP A 2 32.68 4.82 13.88
CA ASP A 2 32.37 3.88 12.79
C ASP A 2 31.57 4.75 11.82
N GLU A 3 31.97 4.81 10.56
CA GLU A 3 31.27 5.61 9.55
C GLU A 3 31.37 4.92 8.19
N THR A 4 30.18 4.77 7.59
CA THR A 4 29.93 4.99 6.17
C THR A 4 30.01 3.79 5.23
N ARG A 5 28.79 3.34 4.87
CA ARG A 5 28.32 2.88 3.55
C ARG A 5 28.95 1.63 2.95
N ARG A 6 28.10 0.66 2.59
CA ARG A 6 28.25 -0.07 1.32
C ARG A 6 26.93 -0.65 0.81
N ASN A 7 26.63 -0.25 -0.42
CA ASN A 7 25.72 -0.90 -1.36
C ASN A 7 26.01 -2.41 -1.44
N LEU A 8 24.95 -3.22 -1.60
CA LEU A 8 25.09 -4.58 -2.09
C LEU A 8 24.24 -4.75 -3.36
N ILE A 9 24.96 -4.62 -4.47
CA ILE A 9 24.66 -5.19 -5.78
C ILE A 9 24.86 -6.71 -5.65
N LEU A 10 23.95 -7.51 -6.22
CA LEU A 10 24.24 -8.89 -6.59
C LEU A 10 23.89 -9.09 -8.07
N ALA A 11 24.93 -9.36 -8.86
CA ALA A 11 24.88 -9.73 -10.26
C ALA A 11 24.49 -11.21 -10.43
N ALA A 12 23.71 -11.53 -11.46
CA ALA A 12 23.61 -12.90 -11.97
C ALA A 12 23.21 -12.94 -13.46
N GLY A 13 24.11 -13.49 -14.28
CA GLY A 13 23.85 -14.38 -15.42
C GLY A 13 23.04 -13.85 -16.61
N ALA A 14 23.73 -13.59 -17.72
CA ALA A 14 23.12 -13.38 -19.03
C ALA A 14 22.58 -14.69 -19.62
N ALA A 15 21.30 -14.71 -19.99
CA ALA A 15 20.73 -15.65 -20.96
C ALA A 15 19.87 -14.84 -21.94
N ALA A 16 20.18 -14.94 -23.24
CA ALA A 16 19.47 -14.24 -24.30
C ALA A 16 18.05 -14.80 -24.44
N ILE A 17 17.04 -13.94 -24.30
CA ILE A 17 15.64 -14.26 -24.56
C ILE A 17 15.22 -13.42 -25.77
N LEU A 18 14.72 -14.11 -26.81
CA LEU A 18 14.16 -13.53 -28.03
C LEU A 18 13.09 -12.47 -27.70
N PRO A 19 12.90 -11.44 -28.56
CA PRO A 19 11.89 -10.43 -28.32
C PRO A 19 10.50 -11.07 -28.36
N THR A 20 9.94 -11.31 -27.18
CA THR A 20 8.50 -11.51 -27.04
C THR A 20 7.87 -10.19 -27.46
N ALA A 21 6.92 -10.24 -28.38
CA ALA A 21 6.16 -9.07 -28.82
C ALA A 21 5.73 -8.28 -27.57
N ALA A 22 6.22 -7.04 -27.46
CA ALA A 22 5.91 -6.18 -26.34
C ALA A 22 4.40 -5.96 -26.32
N LEU A 23 3.72 -6.64 -25.40
CA LEU A 23 2.43 -6.19 -24.90
C LEU A 23 2.66 -4.73 -24.49
N ALA A 24 1.87 -3.82 -25.06
CA ALA A 24 1.87 -2.43 -24.63
C ALA A 24 1.86 -2.41 -23.09
N ALA A 25 2.82 -1.71 -22.49
CA ALA A 25 2.93 -1.62 -21.05
C ALA A 25 1.72 -0.84 -20.51
N ASP A 26 0.63 -1.54 -20.21
CA ASP A 26 -0.51 -0.99 -19.49
C ASP A 26 -0.03 -0.60 -18.09
N GLY A 27 0.44 0.64 -17.93
CA GLY A 27 0.74 1.23 -16.64
C GLY A 27 -0.54 1.47 -15.82
N PRO A 28 -0.43 1.64 -14.50
CA PRO A 28 -1.59 1.91 -13.67
C PRO A 28 -2.16 3.31 -13.96
N ALA A 29 -3.47 3.49 -13.80
CA ALA A 29 -4.06 4.82 -13.76
C ALA A 29 -3.63 5.55 -12.47
N LEU A 30 -2.93 6.67 -12.62
CA LEU A 30 -2.43 7.48 -11.51
C LEU A 30 -3.29 8.74 -11.36
N ASP A 31 -4.32 8.65 -10.53
CA ASP A 31 -5.12 9.84 -10.18
C ASP A 31 -4.31 10.71 -9.21
N THR A 32 -4.54 12.03 -9.25
CA THR A 32 -3.90 12.98 -8.33
C THR A 32 -4.09 12.55 -6.88
N VAL A 33 -3.05 12.73 -6.07
CA VAL A 33 -3.12 12.51 -4.62
C VAL A 33 -4.06 13.55 -4.00
N PRO A 34 -5.13 13.15 -3.30
CA PRO A 34 -5.97 14.09 -2.55
C PRO A 34 -5.16 14.80 -1.47
N PRO A 35 -5.46 16.07 -1.15
CA PRO A 35 -4.79 16.76 -0.04
C PRO A 35 -5.08 16.03 1.28
N LEU A 36 -4.06 15.91 2.13
CA LEU A 36 -4.23 15.36 3.47
C LEU A 36 -5.15 16.27 4.31
N PRO A 37 -6.09 15.71 5.09
CA PRO A 37 -7.00 16.51 5.90
C PRO A 37 -6.23 17.19 7.03
N ARG A 38 -6.50 18.49 7.26
CA ARG A 38 -5.95 19.20 8.44
C ARG A 38 -6.55 18.70 9.75
N GLN A 39 -7.79 18.24 9.68
CA GLN A 39 -8.52 17.61 10.78
C GLN A 39 -9.14 16.34 10.22
N PRO A 40 -8.59 15.16 10.55
CA PRO A 40 -9.12 13.88 10.09
C PRO A 40 -10.56 13.69 10.52
N THR A 41 -11.41 13.19 9.62
CA THR A 41 -12.77 12.78 9.93
C THR A 41 -12.72 11.65 10.98
N PRO A 42 -13.49 11.74 12.09
CA PRO A 42 -13.49 10.69 13.11
C PRO A 42 -13.90 9.33 12.53
N GLY A 43 -13.05 8.32 12.73
CA GLY A 43 -13.31 6.95 12.35
C GLY A 43 -14.46 6.34 13.16
N LYS A 44 -15.12 5.34 12.56
CA LYS A 44 -16.19 4.56 13.19
C LYS A 44 -16.03 3.07 12.86
N PRO A 45 -16.56 2.18 13.70
CA PRO A 45 -16.60 0.76 13.37
C PRO A 45 -17.27 0.54 12.00
N GLY A 46 -16.65 -0.32 11.19
CA GLY A 46 -17.15 -0.72 9.88
C GLY A 46 -16.69 0.13 8.70
N ASP A 47 -15.85 1.16 8.91
CA ASP A 47 -15.28 1.94 7.80
C ASP A 47 -14.52 1.08 6.76
N PHE A 48 -13.92 -0.04 7.20
CA PHE A 48 -13.23 -1.00 6.34
C PHE A 48 -14.09 -2.20 5.87
N ASP A 49 -15.39 -2.26 6.19
CA ASP A 49 -16.23 -3.43 5.88
C ASP A 49 -16.35 -3.71 4.37
N PHE A 50 -16.13 -2.69 3.53
CA PHE A 50 -16.07 -2.86 2.08
C PHE A 50 -14.99 -3.87 1.66
N LEU A 51 -13.94 -4.06 2.46
CA LEU A 51 -12.81 -4.92 2.14
C LEU A 51 -13.07 -6.38 2.51
N ALA A 52 -13.99 -6.69 3.43
CA ALA A 52 -14.24 -8.07 3.86
C ALA A 52 -14.66 -8.97 2.68
N GLY A 53 -14.09 -10.19 2.60
CA GLY A 53 -14.35 -11.19 1.56
C GLY A 53 -13.10 -11.60 0.77
N GLU A 54 -13.32 -12.24 -0.38
CA GLU A 54 -12.26 -12.76 -1.26
C GLU A 54 -12.04 -11.88 -2.50
N TRP A 55 -10.78 -11.74 -2.91
CA TRP A 55 -10.35 -10.79 -3.93
C TRP A 55 -9.31 -11.37 -4.88
N LYS A 56 -9.41 -10.96 -6.14
CA LYS A 56 -8.30 -10.96 -7.10
C LYS A 56 -7.74 -9.55 -7.22
N ILE A 57 -6.42 -9.44 -7.29
CA ILE A 57 -5.72 -8.16 -7.26
C ILE A 57 -4.76 -8.09 -8.43
N ARG A 58 -4.83 -6.99 -9.18
CA ARG A 58 -3.81 -6.64 -10.16
C ARG A 58 -2.89 -5.60 -9.56
N HIS A 59 -1.59 -5.91 -9.52
CA HIS A 59 -0.57 -5.03 -8.98
C HIS A 59 0.25 -4.39 -10.08
N TRP A 60 0.64 -3.15 -9.82
CA TRP A 60 1.75 -2.49 -10.49
C TRP A 60 2.67 -1.94 -9.41
N ARG A 61 3.94 -2.32 -9.46
CA ARG A 61 4.98 -1.80 -8.55
C ARG A 61 6.06 -1.11 -9.38
N LEU A 62 6.48 0.07 -8.98
CA LEU A 62 7.61 0.76 -9.56
C LEU A 62 8.82 0.60 -8.62
N PRO A 63 9.82 -0.22 -8.98
CA PRO A 63 11.04 -0.34 -8.17
C PRO A 63 11.76 1.01 -8.04
N ALA A 64 12.49 1.19 -6.93
CA ALA A 64 13.27 2.40 -6.72
C ALA A 64 14.30 2.59 -7.86
N GLY A 65 14.32 3.78 -8.46
CA GLY A 65 15.19 4.12 -9.58
C GLY A 65 14.77 3.56 -10.95
N ALA A 66 13.68 2.81 -11.03
CA ALA A 66 13.14 2.32 -12.29
C ALA A 66 12.19 3.34 -12.93
N THR A 67 12.04 3.24 -14.26
CA THR A 67 11.05 4.00 -15.04
C THR A 67 9.90 3.13 -15.54
N GLU A 68 10.00 1.82 -15.37
CA GLU A 68 9.02 0.84 -15.86
C GLU A 68 8.32 0.15 -14.69
N TRP A 69 7.00 0.01 -14.82
CA TRP A 69 6.15 -0.66 -13.82
C TRP A 69 6.21 -2.17 -13.99
N ASP A 70 6.50 -2.87 -12.90
CA ASP A 70 6.40 -4.32 -12.79
C ASP A 70 4.96 -4.71 -12.46
N ARG A 71 4.32 -5.45 -13.37
CA ARG A 71 2.92 -5.89 -13.24
C ARG A 71 2.84 -7.36 -12.84
N PHE A 72 1.98 -7.67 -11.87
CA PHE A 72 1.73 -9.04 -11.42
C PHE A 72 0.34 -9.20 -10.81
N GLU A 73 -0.13 -10.44 -10.70
CA GLU A 73 -1.44 -10.77 -10.13
C GLU A 73 -1.25 -11.33 -8.71
N GLY A 74 -2.18 -10.99 -7.83
CA GLY A 74 -2.26 -11.45 -6.45
C GLY A 74 -3.71 -11.72 -6.05
N GLU A 75 -3.89 -12.09 -4.79
CA GLU A 75 -5.20 -12.34 -4.21
C GLU A 75 -5.17 -12.02 -2.72
N ALA A 76 -6.34 -11.74 -2.16
CA ALA A 76 -6.47 -11.52 -0.73
C ALA A 76 -7.77 -12.08 -0.18
N THR A 77 -7.71 -12.43 1.10
CA THR A 77 -8.88 -12.73 1.91
C THR A 77 -8.87 -11.77 3.07
N CYS A 78 -10.00 -11.12 3.30
CA CYS A 78 -10.11 -10.08 4.31
C CYS A 78 -11.30 -10.34 5.23
N TRP A 79 -11.15 -9.97 6.49
CA TRP A 79 -12.14 -10.15 7.53
C TRP A 79 -12.36 -8.87 8.31
N THR A 80 -13.61 -8.54 8.56
CA THR A 80 -13.99 -7.63 9.65
C THR A 80 -13.99 -8.41 10.95
N ILE A 81 -13.33 -7.86 11.98
CA ILE A 81 -13.28 -8.44 13.31
C ILE A 81 -13.77 -7.44 14.35
N LEU A 82 -14.10 -7.94 15.54
CA LEU A 82 -14.44 -7.13 16.71
C LEU A 82 -15.59 -6.12 16.44
N GLY A 83 -16.61 -6.55 15.69
CA GLY A 83 -17.78 -5.72 15.40
C GLY A 83 -17.47 -4.47 14.56
N GLY A 84 -16.46 -4.52 13.69
CA GLY A 84 -16.09 -3.40 12.82
C GLY A 84 -14.91 -2.57 13.31
N VAL A 85 -14.36 -2.87 14.50
CA VAL A 85 -13.21 -2.15 15.08
C VAL A 85 -11.89 -2.60 14.48
N GLY A 86 -11.84 -3.77 13.84
CA GLY A 86 -10.65 -4.25 13.15
C GLY A 86 -10.95 -4.81 11.76
N SER A 87 -9.97 -4.67 10.87
CA SER A 87 -9.94 -5.32 9.56
C SER A 87 -8.60 -6.05 9.40
N VAL A 88 -8.66 -7.33 9.08
CA VAL A 88 -7.48 -8.17 8.79
C VAL A 88 -7.51 -8.55 7.32
N GLU A 89 -6.39 -8.40 6.64
CA GLU A 89 -6.16 -8.79 5.26
C GLU A 89 -5.03 -9.81 5.24
N GLU A 90 -5.22 -10.97 4.65
CA GLU A 90 -4.12 -11.83 4.21
C GLU A 90 -3.98 -11.68 2.69
N LEU A 91 -2.86 -11.10 2.26
CA LEU A 91 -2.50 -10.89 0.86
C LEU A 91 -1.49 -11.95 0.44
N ARG A 92 -1.68 -12.51 -0.76
CA ARG A 92 -0.86 -13.57 -1.33
C ARG A 92 -0.53 -13.25 -2.78
N ILE A 93 0.72 -13.47 -3.16
CA ILE A 93 1.19 -13.42 -4.55
C ILE A 93 1.88 -14.76 -4.83
N PRO A 94 1.12 -15.79 -5.25
CA PRO A 94 1.65 -17.15 -5.42
C PRO A 94 2.85 -17.22 -6.37
N ALA A 95 2.80 -16.49 -7.49
CA ALA A 95 3.88 -16.44 -8.48
C ALA A 95 5.21 -15.89 -7.93
N ARG A 96 5.19 -15.22 -6.77
CA ARG A 96 6.37 -14.64 -6.13
C ARG A 96 6.71 -15.30 -4.79
N ASN A 97 6.00 -16.38 -4.42
CA ASN A 97 6.08 -17.01 -3.11
C ASN A 97 6.05 -15.97 -1.97
N PHE A 98 5.10 -15.04 -2.07
CA PHE A 98 4.97 -13.91 -1.16
C PHE A 98 3.60 -13.95 -0.47
N SER A 99 3.61 -13.67 0.82
CA SER A 99 2.42 -13.34 1.60
C SER A 99 2.71 -12.19 2.55
N GLY A 100 1.66 -11.49 2.94
CA GLY A 100 1.71 -10.46 3.95
C GLY A 100 0.34 -10.22 4.56
N MET A 101 0.31 -9.44 5.63
CA MET A 101 -0.92 -9.11 6.33
C MET A 101 -1.06 -7.60 6.49
N GLY A 102 -2.23 -7.09 6.09
CA GLY A 102 -2.71 -5.78 6.51
C GLY A 102 -3.52 -5.92 7.79
N LEU A 103 -3.19 -5.14 8.81
CA LEU A 103 -3.93 -5.06 10.07
C LEU A 103 -4.37 -3.62 10.28
N ARG A 104 -5.68 -3.36 10.21
CA ARG A 104 -6.27 -2.05 10.51
C ARG A 104 -7.05 -2.12 11.80
N LEU A 105 -6.79 -1.17 12.70
CA LEU A 105 -7.44 -1.09 14.01
C LEU A 105 -7.91 0.33 14.29
N LEU A 106 -9.13 0.44 14.81
CA LEU A 106 -9.73 1.69 15.28
C LEU A 106 -9.44 1.86 16.78
N ASP A 107 -8.75 2.93 17.14
CA ASP A 107 -8.78 3.45 18.51
C ASP A 107 -10.16 4.08 18.74
N VAL A 108 -11.04 3.38 19.45
CA VAL A 108 -12.45 3.77 19.62
C VAL A 108 -12.60 5.07 20.41
N GLU A 109 -11.72 5.32 21.36
CA GLU A 109 -11.74 6.54 22.18
C GLU A 109 -11.28 7.74 21.35
N LYS A 110 -10.15 7.61 20.65
CA LYS A 110 -9.62 8.68 19.80
C LYS A 110 -10.33 8.82 18.46
N LYS A 111 -11.13 7.81 18.07
CA LYS A 111 -11.77 7.69 16.76
C LYS A 111 -10.76 7.80 15.62
N GLN A 112 -9.61 7.15 15.76
CA GLN A 112 -8.52 7.19 14.80
C GLN A 112 -8.18 5.78 14.33
N TRP A 113 -8.11 5.59 13.02
CA TRP A 113 -7.63 4.33 12.44
C TRP A 113 -6.11 4.33 12.29
N SER A 114 -5.51 3.16 12.49
CA SER A 114 -4.12 2.84 12.16
C SER A 114 -4.07 1.63 11.23
N ASP A 115 -3.27 1.70 10.16
CA ASP A 115 -3.02 0.63 9.20
C ASP A 115 -1.57 0.13 9.34
N PHE A 116 -1.40 -1.16 9.61
CA PHE A 116 -0.12 -1.80 9.82
C PHE A 116 0.12 -2.89 8.77
N TRP A 117 1.38 -3.07 8.41
CA TRP A 117 1.82 -4.12 7.50
C TRP A 117 2.72 -5.14 8.19
N VAL A 118 2.50 -6.42 7.89
CA VAL A 118 3.37 -7.54 8.26
C VAL A 118 3.82 -8.26 7.00
N ASN A 119 5.13 -8.42 6.83
CA ASN A 119 5.68 -9.29 5.81
C ASN A 119 5.66 -10.74 6.30
N GLY A 120 5.07 -11.67 5.55
CA GLY A 120 4.96 -13.09 5.94
C GLY A 120 6.31 -13.79 6.15
N ARG A 121 7.40 -13.26 5.57
CA ARG A 121 8.76 -13.78 5.81
C ARG A 121 9.30 -13.41 7.19
N SER A 122 8.99 -12.22 7.70
CA SER A 122 9.49 -11.76 8.99
C SER A 122 8.52 -12.05 10.12
N GLY A 123 7.21 -12.00 9.86
CA GLY A 123 6.17 -12.13 10.88
C GLY A 123 6.14 -10.97 11.88
N VAL A 124 6.86 -9.87 11.60
CA VAL A 124 6.98 -8.72 12.51
C VAL A 124 5.98 -7.63 12.10
N LEU A 125 5.21 -7.15 13.07
CA LEU A 125 4.43 -5.92 12.96
C LEU A 125 5.38 -4.74 12.91
N ALA A 126 5.52 -4.12 11.73
CA ALA A 126 6.45 -3.01 11.53
C ALA A 126 5.81 -1.69 12.00
N PRO A 127 6.37 -1.00 13.03
CA PRO A 127 5.98 0.36 13.38
C PRO A 127 6.80 1.41 12.59
N PRO A 128 6.31 2.65 12.47
CA PRO A 128 4.96 3.09 12.85
C PRO A 128 3.91 2.61 11.83
N GLY A 129 2.68 2.37 12.29
CA GLY A 129 1.54 2.21 11.38
C GLY A 129 1.19 3.53 10.72
N LEU A 130 0.51 3.47 9.58
CA LEU A 130 -0.05 4.65 8.93
C LEU A 130 -1.34 5.04 9.66
N THR A 131 -1.41 6.25 10.22
CA THR A 131 -2.65 6.77 10.80
C THR A 131 -3.49 7.44 9.75
N GLY A 132 -4.81 7.30 9.82
CA GLY A 132 -5.67 7.84 8.77
C GLY A 132 -7.14 7.83 9.05
N SER A 133 -7.88 8.30 8.05
CA SER A 133 -9.32 8.46 8.10
C SER A 133 -9.91 8.35 6.69
N PHE A 134 -11.22 8.14 6.62
CA PHE A 134 -11.95 8.20 5.36
C PHE A 134 -12.52 9.59 5.15
N GLU A 135 -12.08 10.24 4.07
CA GLU A 135 -12.47 11.58 3.67
C GLU A 135 -13.30 11.50 2.39
N ASN A 136 -14.59 11.81 2.48
CA ASN A 136 -15.51 11.78 1.33
C ASN A 136 -15.47 10.46 0.54
N GLY A 137 -15.34 9.32 1.25
CA GLY A 137 -15.27 7.99 0.64
C GLY A 137 -13.88 7.56 0.18
N VAL A 138 -12.83 8.36 0.44
CA VAL A 138 -11.43 8.01 0.16
C VAL A 138 -10.68 7.81 1.46
N GLY A 139 -10.09 6.63 1.67
CA GLY A 139 -9.23 6.35 2.82
C GLY A 139 -7.84 6.95 2.60
N LEU A 140 -7.41 7.85 3.48
CA LEU A 140 -6.08 8.47 3.46
C LEU A 140 -5.35 8.09 4.74
N PHE A 141 -4.26 7.34 4.62
CA PHE A 141 -3.48 6.80 5.73
C PHE A 141 -2.02 7.12 5.54
N TRP A 142 -1.42 7.89 6.45
CA TRP A 142 -0.03 8.34 6.29
C TRP A 142 0.78 8.25 7.57
N ALA A 143 2.10 8.27 7.38
CA ALA A 143 3.08 8.47 8.43
C ALA A 143 4.15 9.44 7.93
N GLU A 144 4.63 10.26 8.86
CA GLU A 144 5.76 11.16 8.63
C GLU A 144 7.01 10.54 9.26
N GLU A 145 8.09 10.49 8.49
CA GLU A 145 9.40 10.10 8.95
C GLU A 145 10.36 11.26 8.74
N GLU A 146 11.18 11.55 9.75
CA GLU A 146 12.25 12.55 9.64
C GLU A 146 13.60 11.87 9.87
N GLU A 147 14.44 11.90 8.84
CA GLU A 147 15.80 11.37 8.92
C GLU A 147 16.78 12.42 8.41
N ALA A 148 17.79 12.75 9.21
CA ALA A 148 18.80 13.77 8.89
C ALA A 148 18.21 15.12 8.42
N GLY A 149 17.07 15.53 9.00
CA GLY A 149 16.35 16.76 8.66
C GLY A 149 15.53 16.70 7.36
N ARG A 150 15.48 15.56 6.68
CA ARG A 150 14.63 15.32 5.51
C ARG A 150 13.34 14.65 5.95
N LYS A 151 12.22 15.35 5.78
CA LYS A 151 10.88 14.83 6.04
C LYS A 151 10.36 14.05 4.84
N THR A 152 10.00 12.80 5.07
CA THR A 152 9.35 11.93 4.09
C THR A 152 7.95 11.60 4.59
N ILE A 153 6.96 11.65 3.69
CA ILE A 153 5.59 11.24 3.99
C ILE A 153 5.28 10.01 3.15
N SER A 154 4.94 8.91 3.82
CA SER A 154 4.40 7.71 3.18
C SER A 154 2.87 7.76 3.28
N LEU A 155 2.17 7.55 2.18
CA LEU A 155 0.71 7.65 2.09
C LEU A 155 0.12 6.43 1.37
N GLY A 156 -0.75 5.70 2.07
CA GLY A 156 -1.69 4.73 1.53
C GLY A 156 -3.04 5.37 1.21
N ILE A 157 -3.55 5.11 0.01
CA ILE A 157 -4.79 5.69 -0.51
C ILE A 157 -5.74 4.55 -0.88
N TRP A 158 -6.90 4.49 -0.26
CA TRP A 158 -8.03 3.64 -0.67
C TRP A 158 -9.04 4.50 -1.42
N ASP A 159 -9.21 4.27 -2.72
CA ASP A 159 -10.16 5.00 -3.56
C ASP A 159 -10.94 4.06 -4.50
N ARG A 160 -11.86 4.63 -5.30
CA ARG A 160 -12.72 3.89 -6.22
C ARG A 160 -13.47 2.72 -5.55
N ILE A 161 -13.88 2.92 -4.30
CA ILE A 161 -14.54 1.90 -3.49
C ILE A 161 -15.97 1.68 -3.99
N THR A 162 -16.29 0.44 -4.31
CA THR A 162 -17.60 -0.04 -4.77
C THR A 162 -17.89 -1.41 -4.13
N PRO A 163 -19.13 -1.92 -4.21
CA PRO A 163 -19.43 -3.26 -3.70
C PRO A 163 -18.60 -4.40 -4.33
N ARG A 164 -18.04 -4.18 -5.53
CA ARG A 164 -17.34 -5.21 -6.32
C ARG A 164 -15.85 -4.94 -6.53
N GLY A 165 -15.33 -3.82 -6.04
CA GLY A 165 -14.00 -3.36 -6.39
C GLY A 165 -13.55 -2.18 -5.55
N CYS A 166 -12.24 -2.03 -5.41
CA CYS A 166 -11.59 -0.84 -4.87
C CYS A 166 -10.18 -0.73 -5.46
N ARG A 167 -9.49 0.38 -5.19
CA ARG A 167 -8.08 0.54 -5.54
C ARG A 167 -7.31 1.00 -4.31
N TRP A 168 -6.19 0.34 -4.05
CA TRP A 168 -5.20 0.81 -3.09
C TRP A 168 -3.99 1.35 -3.83
N ARG A 169 -3.43 2.46 -3.38
CA ARG A 169 -2.21 3.05 -3.96
C ARG A 169 -1.28 3.54 -2.87
N GLN A 170 0.00 3.43 -3.13
CA GLN A 170 1.05 4.03 -2.34
C GLN A 170 1.62 5.26 -3.05
N ALA A 171 1.82 6.32 -2.29
CA ALA A 171 2.55 7.51 -2.71
C ALA A 171 3.56 7.93 -1.64
N VAL A 172 4.68 8.49 -2.07
CA VAL A 172 5.71 9.04 -1.19
C VAL A 172 5.96 10.51 -1.55
N SER A 173 6.11 11.36 -0.54
CA SER A 173 6.53 12.75 -0.71
C SER A 173 7.81 13.01 0.07
N GLU A 174 8.79 13.67 -0.56
CA GLU A 174 10.07 14.05 0.06
C GLU A 174 10.17 15.57 0.29
N ASP A 175 9.10 16.31 -0.01
CA ASP A 175 9.09 17.77 0.01
C ASP A 175 7.97 18.36 0.88
N GLY A 176 7.48 17.56 1.84
CA GLY A 176 6.43 17.95 2.79
C GLY A 176 5.02 17.93 2.20
N GLY A 177 4.76 17.03 1.24
CA GLY A 177 3.45 16.85 0.63
C GLY A 177 3.15 17.77 -0.56
N ARG A 178 4.15 18.50 -1.08
CA ARG A 178 3.98 19.39 -2.24
C ARG A 178 3.96 18.60 -3.55
N THR A 179 4.79 17.56 -3.65
CA THR A 179 4.80 16.60 -4.76
C THR A 179 4.74 15.17 -4.24
N TRP A 180 4.21 14.28 -5.08
CA TRP A 180 3.97 12.88 -4.74
C TRP A 180 4.44 11.96 -5.86
N ALA A 181 5.19 10.93 -5.48
CA ALA A 181 5.61 9.86 -6.37
C ALA A 181 4.84 8.58 -6.04
N HIS A 182 4.06 8.06 -7.00
CA HIS A 182 3.44 6.75 -6.87
C HIS A 182 4.43 5.63 -7.15
N ASN A 183 4.47 4.63 -6.28
CA ASN A 183 5.35 3.46 -6.46
C ASN A 183 4.64 2.11 -6.29
N TRP A 184 3.36 2.10 -5.91
CA TRP A 184 2.55 0.89 -5.89
C TRP A 184 1.08 1.21 -6.16
N VAL A 185 0.45 0.44 -7.04
CA VAL A 185 -1.00 0.44 -7.27
C VAL A 185 -1.52 -0.99 -7.23
N MET A 186 -2.67 -1.17 -6.60
CA MET A 186 -3.41 -2.42 -6.51
C MET A 186 -4.85 -2.18 -6.93
N GLU A 187 -5.32 -2.85 -7.97
CA GLU A 187 -6.72 -2.87 -8.36
C GLU A 187 -7.37 -4.16 -7.88
N TRP A 188 -8.39 -4.03 -7.05
CA TRP A 188 -9.07 -5.13 -6.40
C TRP A 188 -10.41 -5.38 -7.08
N ARG A 189 -10.70 -6.65 -7.35
CA ARG A 189 -12.01 -7.13 -7.82
C ARG A 189 -12.43 -8.35 -7.03
N ARG A 190 -13.72 -8.49 -6.75
CA ARG A 190 -14.25 -9.70 -6.10
C ARG A 190 -13.82 -10.95 -6.87
N ALA A 191 -13.46 -12.00 -6.13
CA ALA A 191 -13.10 -13.30 -6.68
C ALA A 191 -14.30 -13.97 -7.37
#